data_AF-A0A0D0A5H8-F1
#
_entry.id   AF-A0A0D0A5H8-F1
#
_cell.length_a   1.000
_cell.length_b   1.000
_cell.length_c   1.000
_cell.angle_alpha   90.00
_cell.angle_beta   90.00
_cell.angle_gamma   90.00
#
_symmetry.space_group_name_H-M   'P 1'
#
loop_
_entity.id
_entity.type
_entity.pdbx_description
1 polymer ?
#
loop_
_entity_poly.entity_id
_entity_poly.type
_entity_poly.pdbx_seq_one_letter_code
_entity_poly.pdbx_strand_id
1 'polypeptide(L)'
;KKIVGMVNYGLLPLDLLDCAKRKVAEFADMFTLLVCKVKLATFHKFHLDIPKEVTFLTKVSQKPLTQVQKEFLFPVLDEFNAAGVMQDILAHEVK
;
A
#
# COMPACT_ATOMS: atom_id res chain seq x y z
N LYS A 1 -5.82 -13.54 -9.92
CA LYS A 1 -6.48 -14.85 -10.18
C LYS A 1 -6.06 -15.98 -9.24
N LYS A 2 -4.81 -16.02 -8.73
CA LYS A 2 -4.34 -17.08 -7.81
C LYS A 2 -5.16 -17.23 -6.52
N ILE A 3 -5.57 -16.11 -5.91
CA ILE A 3 -6.26 -16.08 -4.61
C ILE A 3 -7.64 -16.76 -4.66
N VAL A 4 -8.42 -16.56 -5.73
CA VAL A 4 -9.75 -17.18 -5.90
C VAL A 4 -9.67 -18.71 -5.85
N GLY A 5 -8.59 -19.30 -6.36
CA GLY A 5 -8.35 -20.75 -6.33
C GLY A 5 -7.72 -21.26 -5.02
N MET A 6 -7.27 -20.37 -4.13
CA MET A 6 -6.71 -20.74 -2.82
C MET A 6 -7.76 -20.75 -1.71
N VAL A 7 -8.93 -20.14 -1.95
CA VAL A 7 -10.03 -20.10 -0.97
C VAL A 7 -10.81 -21.42 -1.03
N ASN A 8 -11.06 -22.00 0.15
CA ASN A 8 -11.93 -23.16 0.29
C ASN A 8 -13.37 -22.68 0.57
N TYR A 9 -14.28 -22.89 -0.38
CA TYR A 9 -15.65 -22.33 -0.36
C TYR A 9 -16.68 -23.24 0.33
N GLY A 10 -16.33 -24.49 0.67
CA GLY A 10 -17.28 -25.47 1.19
C GLY A 10 -18.36 -25.90 0.19
N LEU A 11 -19.37 -26.63 0.68
CA LEU A 11 -20.53 -27.04 -0.13
C LEU A 11 -21.51 -25.87 -0.24
N LEU A 12 -21.52 -25.23 -1.41
CA LEU A 12 -22.45 -24.16 -1.77
C LEU A 12 -23.24 -24.55 -3.02
N PRO A 13 -24.53 -24.17 -3.09
CA PRO A 13 -25.29 -24.11 -4.34
C PRO A 13 -24.52 -23.35 -5.44
N LEU A 14 -24.68 -23.76 -6.70
CA LEU A 14 -23.85 -23.28 -7.82
C LEU A 14 -23.91 -21.76 -8.00
N ASP A 15 -25.11 -21.19 -7.83
CA ASP A 15 -25.41 -19.76 -7.90
C ASP A 15 -24.70 -18.96 -6.78
N LEU A 16 -24.70 -19.51 -5.56
CA LEU A 16 -24.02 -18.92 -4.41
C LEU A 16 -22.50 -19.04 -4.53
N LEU A 17 -21.99 -20.15 -5.08
CA LEU A 17 -20.56 -20.35 -5.33
C LEU A 17 -20.00 -19.32 -6.32
N ASP A 18 -20.73 -19.05 -7.40
CA ASP A 18 -20.31 -18.05 -8.40
C ASP A 18 -20.42 -16.62 -7.87
N CYS A 19 -21.38 -16.33 -7.00
CA CYS A 19 -21.44 -15.08 -6.27
C CYS A 19 -20.23 -14.90 -5.34
N ALA A 20 -19.91 -15.93 -4.55
CA ALA A 20 -18.77 -15.92 -3.63
C ALA A 20 -17.44 -15.74 -4.36
N LYS A 21 -17.21 -16.46 -5.47
CA LYS A 21 -16.00 -16.31 -6.29
C LYS A 21 -15.86 -14.90 -6.87
N ARG A 22 -16.96 -14.28 -7.31
CA ARG A 22 -16.94 -12.89 -7.78
C ARG A 22 -16.55 -11.92 -6.68
N LYS A 23 -17.09 -12.10 -5.47
CA LYS A 23 -16.72 -11.27 -4.30
C LYS A 23 -15.27 -11.47 -3.88
N VAL A 24 -14.79 -12.71 -3.81
CA VAL A 24 -13.37 -12.98 -3.54
C VAL A 24 -12.48 -12.37 -4.62
N ALA A 25 -12.89 -12.42 -5.90
CA ALA A 25 -12.13 -11.79 -6.98
C ALA A 25 -12.11 -10.26 -6.88
N GLU A 26 -13.24 -9.65 -6.50
CA GLU A 26 -13.37 -8.19 -6.27
C GLU A 26 -12.39 -7.71 -5.20
N PHE A 27 -12.24 -8.46 -4.12
CA PHE A 27 -11.38 -8.13 -2.98
C PHE A 27 -10.03 -8.85 -2.98
N ALA A 28 -9.70 -9.63 -4.01
CA ALA A 28 -8.44 -10.38 -4.07
C ALA A 28 -7.22 -9.46 -3.98
N ASP A 29 -7.33 -8.24 -4.51
CA ASP A 29 -6.29 -7.22 -4.44
C ASP A 29 -5.99 -6.82 -2.98
N MET A 30 -6.97 -6.88 -2.06
CA MET A 30 -6.76 -6.60 -0.62
C MET A 30 -5.89 -7.65 0.07
N PHE A 31 -5.92 -8.89 -0.41
CA PHE A 31 -5.15 -10.01 0.13
C PHE A 31 -3.82 -10.21 -0.59
N THR A 32 -3.49 -9.33 -1.53
CA THR A 32 -2.26 -9.43 -2.30
C THR A 32 -1.11 -8.78 -1.53
N LEU A 33 -0.01 -9.53 -1.35
CA LEU A 33 1.22 -9.05 -0.71
C LEU A 33 2.06 -8.11 -1.60
N LEU A 34 1.59 -7.78 -2.81
CA LEU A 34 2.30 -6.95 -3.78
C LEU A 34 1.75 -5.53 -3.75
N VAL A 35 2.64 -4.56 -3.58
CA VAL A 35 2.28 -3.14 -3.47
C VAL A 35 1.76 -2.60 -4.79
N CYS A 36 2.22 -3.13 -5.93
CA CYS A 36 1.69 -2.80 -7.25
C CYS A 36 0.19 -3.14 -7.47
N LYS A 37 -0.47 -3.83 -6.53
CA LYS A 37 -1.91 -4.13 -6.57
C LYS A 37 -2.74 -3.26 -5.63
N VAL A 38 -2.10 -2.41 -4.83
CA VAL A 38 -2.80 -1.46 -3.96
C VAL A 38 -3.56 -0.45 -4.83
N LYS A 39 -4.85 -0.27 -4.53
CA LYS A 39 -5.67 0.79 -5.13
C LYS A 39 -5.81 1.91 -4.12
N LEU A 40 -5.57 3.13 -4.55
CA LEU A 40 -5.75 4.31 -3.70
C LEU A 40 -7.23 4.46 -3.31
N ALA A 41 -7.51 4.54 -2.00
CA ALA A 41 -8.84 4.86 -1.51
C ALA A 41 -9.11 6.36 -1.71
N THR A 42 -9.97 6.72 -2.66
CA THR A 42 -10.27 8.13 -3.00
C THR A 42 -11.36 8.75 -2.14
N PHE A 43 -12.10 7.94 -1.38
CA PHE A 43 -13.27 8.36 -0.61
C PHE A 43 -12.94 8.84 0.82
N HIS A 44 -11.70 8.64 1.28
CA HIS A 44 -11.29 9.02 2.63
C HIS A 44 -9.87 9.57 2.63
N LYS A 45 -9.65 10.60 3.45
CA LYS A 45 -8.33 11.16 3.71
C LYS A 45 -8.11 11.16 5.21
N PHE A 46 -6.96 10.65 5.64
CA PHE A 46 -6.56 10.75 7.04
C PHE A 46 -6.20 12.22 7.33
N HIS A 47 -6.84 12.78 8.35
CA HIS A 47 -6.50 14.10 8.87
C HIS A 47 -5.67 13.91 10.15
N LEU A 48 -4.54 14.61 10.23
CA LEU A 48 -3.74 14.68 11.45
C LEU A 48 -4.00 16.04 12.10
N ASP A 49 -4.64 16.03 13.27
CA ASP A 49 -4.90 17.23 14.06
C ASP A 49 -3.62 17.67 14.77
N ILE A 50 -2.77 18.40 14.04
CA ILE A 50 -1.50 18.92 14.55
C ILE A 50 -1.74 20.32 15.15
N PRO A 51 -1.46 20.55 16.45
CA PRO A 51 -1.55 21.88 17.05
C PRO A 51 -0.57 22.86 16.38
N LYS A 52 -0.99 24.12 16.22
CA LYS A 52 -0.22 25.15 15.48
C LYS A 52 1.10 25.51 16.18
N GLU A 53 1.18 25.24 17.47
CA GLU A 53 2.31 25.58 18.33
C GLU A 53 3.43 24.54 18.25
N VAL A 54 3.20 23.39 17.61
CA VAL A 54 4.17 22.31 17.50
C VAL A 54 5.16 22.60 16.37
N THR A 55 6.44 22.68 16.71
CA THR A 55 7.53 22.77 15.75
C THR A 55 8.06 21.37 15.42
N PHE A 56 8.07 21.00 14.14
CA PHE A 56 8.68 19.75 13.66
C PHE A 56 10.09 19.99 13.16
N LEU A 57 10.91 18.95 13.20
CA LEU A 57 12.21 18.96 12.56
C LEU A 57 12.01 18.84 11.04
N THR A 58 12.37 19.88 10.30
CA THR A 58 12.37 19.88 8.83
C THR A 58 13.59 19.16 8.23
N LYS A 59 14.64 18.96 9.04
CA LYS A 59 15.83 18.20 8.66
C LYS A 59 15.86 16.85 9.36
N VAL A 60 15.85 15.79 8.56
CA VAL A 60 15.98 14.42 9.05
C VAL A 60 17.46 14.04 9.10
N SER A 61 17.95 13.65 10.27
CA SER A 61 19.23 12.96 10.43
C SER A 61 19.06 11.51 9.98
N GLN A 62 19.03 11.28 8.67
CA GLN A 62 18.91 9.93 8.14
C GLN A 62 20.17 9.12 8.45
N LYS A 63 19.98 7.93 9.04
CA LYS A 63 21.08 7.01 9.27
C LYS A 63 21.63 6.52 7.92
N PRO A 64 22.95 6.56 7.70
CA PRO A 64 23.54 6.01 6.49
C PRO A 64 23.20 4.52 6.35
N LEU A 65 22.73 4.14 5.17
CA LEU A 65 22.46 2.75 4.83
C LEU A 65 23.73 2.05 4.34
N THR A 66 23.91 0.78 4.72
CA THR A 66 24.95 -0.07 4.13
C THR A 66 24.62 -0.41 2.68
N GLN A 67 25.59 -0.87 1.91
CA GLN A 67 25.38 -1.19 0.49
C GLN A 67 24.28 -2.26 0.30
N VAL A 68 24.31 -3.33 1.09
CA VAL A 68 23.30 -4.40 1.07
C VAL A 68 21.91 -3.86 1.41
N GLN A 69 21.82 -2.92 2.35
CA GLN A 69 20.54 -2.29 2.70
C GLN A 69 19.99 -1.44 1.54
N LYS A 70 20.85 -0.72 0.83
CA LYS A 70 20.44 0.08 -0.34
C LYS A 70 19.91 -0.81 -1.46
N GLU A 71 20.64 -1.87 -1.77
CA GLU A 71 20.26 -2.85 -2.80
C GLU A 71 18.92 -3.51 -2.51
N PHE A 72 18.60 -3.72 -1.24
CA PHE A 72 17.29 -4.25 -0.84
C PHE A 72 16.20 -3.16 -0.81
N LEU A 73 16.46 -2.01 -0.19
CA LEU A 73 15.43 -0.99 0.10
C LEU A 73 15.06 -0.16 -1.12
N PHE A 74 16.02 0.23 -1.96
CA PHE A 74 15.73 1.15 -3.07
C PHE A 74 14.74 0.58 -4.08
N PRO A 75 14.84 -0.69 -4.52
CA PRO A 75 13.83 -1.28 -5.41
C PRO A 75 12.42 -1.33 -4.80
N VAL A 76 12.33 -1.51 -3.48
CA VAL A 76 11.04 -1.48 -2.77
C VAL A 76 10.46 -0.08 -2.79
N LEU A 77 11.27 0.96 -2.52
CA LEU A 77 10.82 2.35 -2.61
C LEU A 77 10.37 2.72 -4.03
N ASP A 78 11.08 2.24 -5.05
CA ASP A 78 10.70 2.42 -6.45
C ASP A 78 9.35 1.77 -6.76
N GLU A 79 9.06 0.58 -6.21
CA GLU A 79 7.73 -0.07 -6.35
C GLU A 79 6.61 0.78 -5.71
N PHE A 80 6.87 1.38 -4.54
CA PHE A 80 5.89 2.22 -3.85
C PHE A 80 5.62 3.53 -4.62
N ASN A 81 6.66 4.15 -5.16
CA ASN A 81 6.54 5.32 -6.02
C ASN A 81 5.76 4.98 -7.31
N ALA A 82 6.10 3.86 -7.97
CA ALA A 82 5.39 3.40 -9.17
C ALA A 82 3.91 3.05 -8.91
N ALA A 83 3.60 2.55 -7.71
CA ALA A 83 2.23 2.27 -7.28
C ALA A 83 1.45 3.52 -6.84
N GLY A 84 2.09 4.71 -6.81
CA GLY A 84 1.47 5.96 -6.35
C GLY A 84 1.17 5.99 -4.86
N VAL A 85 1.83 5.13 -4.06
CA VAL A 85 1.72 5.10 -2.60
C VAL A 85 2.61 6.18 -1.99
N MET A 86 3.76 6.44 -2.61
CA MET A 86 4.70 7.49 -2.22
C MET A 86 4.87 8.50 -3.36
N GLN A 87 5.32 9.70 -3.00
CA GLN A 87 5.70 10.75 -3.94
C GLN A 87 6.94 11.48 -3.40
N ASP A 88 7.79 11.91 -4.31
CA ASP A 88 8.94 12.75 -3.97
C ASP A 88 8.45 14.16 -3.63
N ILE A 89 9.02 14.75 -2.58
CA ILE A 89 8.75 16.13 -2.14
C ILE A 89 10.07 16.87 -2.12
N LEU A 90 10.10 18.09 -2.68
CA LEU A 90 11.31 18.89 -2.67
C LEU A 90 11.57 19.40 -1.26
N ALA A 91 12.84 19.40 -0.84
CA ALA A 91 13.18 19.78 0.54
C ALA A 91 12.70 21.19 0.95
N HIS A 92 12.54 22.10 -0.02
CA HIS A 92 12.04 23.46 0.23
C HIS A 92 10.51 23.54 0.35
N GLU A 93 9.78 22.48 0.01
CA GLU A 93 8.33 22.38 0.16
C GLU A 93 7.91 21.84 1.53
N VAL A 94 8.86 21.27 2.29
CA VAL A 94 8.66 20.81 3.67
C VAL A 94 8.62 22.05 4.59
N LYS A 95 7.45 22.30 5.20
CA LYS A 95 7.19 23.44 6.09
C LYS A 95 6.99 23.00 7.53
#